data_AF-A0A3D0H8B4-F1
#
_entry.id   AF-A0A3D0H8B4-F1
#
_cell.length_a   1.000
_cell.length_b   1.000
_cell.length_c   1.000
_cell.angle_alpha   90.00
_cell.angle_beta   90.00
_cell.angle_gamma   90.00
#
_symmetry.space_group_name_H-M   'P 1'
#
loop_
_entity.id
_entity.type
_entity.pdbx_description
1 polymer ?
#
loop_
_entity_poly.entity_id
_entity_poly.type
_entity_poly.pdbx_seq_one_letter_code
_entity_poly.pdbx_strand_id
1 'polypeptide(L)'
;AFNLVDEVMCATLHNHTLVRKEELVAATRAIPLIMKRAPIDRAAAIAAENGPVLCIKPLRQARVGLVITGNEVYHGLIQDRFSPVLTDKVTSLGSEVAALDFAPDDANEIAAVIRAQMDRGCDLLLLTGGMSVDPDDVTRHGIRKAGAVEFHYGSAVLPGAMFLVAYLDGVPLLGVPACALHHRVTVLDLVLPRVLAGEHIGKAELAFLGHGGLCRDCAECLYPHCPFGKGF
;
A
#
# COMPACT_ATOMS: atom_id res chain seq x y z
N ALA A 1 4.42 -7.21 26.12
CA ALA A 1 4.01 -7.45 27.53
C ALA A 1 3.52 -8.89 27.74
N PHE A 2 2.56 -9.40 26.96
CA PHE A 2 2.02 -10.77 27.12
C PHE A 2 3.10 -11.86 27.16
N ASN A 3 3.96 -11.92 26.13
CA ASN A 3 5.04 -12.92 26.01
C ASN A 3 6.19 -12.75 27.02
N LEU A 4 6.12 -11.76 27.91
CA LEU A 4 7.06 -11.63 29.04
C LEU A 4 6.54 -12.36 30.30
N VAL A 5 5.31 -12.87 30.28
CA VAL A 5 4.81 -13.77 31.32
C VAL A 5 5.35 -15.17 31.03
N ASP A 6 6.01 -15.77 32.00
CA ASP A 6 6.55 -17.12 31.87
C ASP A 6 5.44 -18.14 31.56
N GLU A 7 5.82 -19.24 30.91
CA GLU A 7 4.97 -20.41 30.62
C GLU A 7 3.80 -20.17 29.63
N VAL A 8 3.59 -18.94 29.15
CA VAL A 8 2.64 -18.63 28.07
C VAL A 8 3.36 -18.15 26.81
N MET A 9 2.75 -18.37 25.65
CA MET A 9 3.22 -17.78 24.39
C MET A 9 2.04 -17.39 23.51
N CYS A 10 2.22 -16.31 22.75
CA CYS A 10 1.40 -15.90 21.63
C CYS A 10 2.32 -15.52 20.48
N ALA A 11 2.16 -16.16 19.33
CA ALA A 11 2.89 -15.87 18.11
C ALA A 11 1.91 -15.43 17.02
N THR A 12 2.30 -14.45 16.22
CA THR A 12 1.45 -13.84 15.18
C THR A 12 2.20 -13.79 13.85
N LEU A 13 1.47 -13.64 12.75
CA LEU A 13 2.03 -13.10 11.52
C LEU A 13 2.52 -11.66 11.74
N HIS A 14 3.31 -11.14 10.79
CA HIS A 14 3.74 -9.76 10.82
C HIS A 14 2.57 -8.79 10.65
N ASN A 15 2.70 -7.59 11.21
CA ASN A 15 1.76 -6.49 10.98
C ASN A 15 1.58 -6.21 9.48
N HIS A 16 0.40 -5.70 9.11
CA HIS A 16 0.05 -5.35 7.74
C HIS A 16 0.16 -6.50 6.71
N THR A 17 0.10 -7.75 7.17
CA THR A 17 0.07 -8.92 6.28
C THR A 17 -1.34 -9.08 5.69
N LEU A 18 -1.44 -9.14 4.36
CA LEU A 18 -2.68 -9.52 3.68
C LEU A 18 -2.96 -11.01 3.95
N VAL A 19 -4.15 -11.31 4.46
CA VAL A 19 -4.58 -12.67 4.82
C VAL A 19 -5.89 -13.02 4.16
N ARG A 20 -6.14 -14.31 3.97
CA ARG A 20 -7.41 -14.84 3.44
C ARG A 20 -8.27 -15.43 4.56
N LYS A 21 -9.56 -15.58 4.28
CA LYS A 21 -10.46 -16.33 5.16
C LYS A 21 -9.87 -17.73 5.41
N GLU A 22 -9.96 -18.19 6.65
CA GLU A 22 -9.43 -19.48 7.15
C GLU A 22 -7.90 -19.58 7.27
N GLU A 23 -7.16 -18.50 7.00
CA GLU A 23 -5.72 -18.46 7.20
C GLU A 23 -5.34 -18.35 8.70
N LEU A 24 -4.33 -19.10 9.12
CA LEU A 24 -3.80 -19.05 10.49
C LEU A 24 -2.97 -17.78 10.69
N VAL A 25 -3.52 -16.80 11.41
CA VAL A 25 -2.85 -15.50 11.64
C VAL A 25 -2.08 -15.41 12.96
N ALA A 26 -2.45 -16.26 13.92
CA ALA A 26 -1.83 -16.30 15.24
C ALA A 26 -2.11 -17.62 15.96
N ALA A 27 -1.26 -17.96 16.91
CA ALA A 27 -1.43 -19.08 17.81
C ALA A 27 -1.02 -18.69 19.22
N THR A 28 -1.72 -19.22 20.22
CA THR A 28 -1.38 -19.08 21.64
C THR A 28 -1.42 -20.44 22.32
N ARG A 29 -0.55 -20.67 23.32
CA ARG A 29 -0.59 -21.88 24.14
C ARG A 29 0.10 -21.71 25.49
N ALA A 30 -0.23 -22.59 26.42
CA ALA A 30 0.67 -22.93 27.52
C ALA A 30 1.90 -23.66 26.95
N ILE A 31 3.08 -23.31 27.42
CA ILE A 31 4.33 -23.96 27.03
C ILE A 31 4.50 -25.32 27.75
N PRO A 32 4.35 -25.40 29.09
CA PRO A 32 4.44 -26.69 29.79
C PRO A 32 3.10 -27.45 29.74
N LEU A 33 3.16 -28.77 30.00
CA LEU A 33 1.98 -29.63 30.08
C LEU A 33 1.04 -29.25 31.25
N ILE A 34 1.63 -28.80 32.36
CA ILE A 34 0.92 -28.37 33.57
C ILE A 34 1.51 -27.02 33.97
N MET A 35 0.65 -26.05 34.22
CA MET A 35 1.05 -24.73 34.71
C MET A 35 0.16 -24.27 35.85
N LYS A 36 0.68 -23.35 36.67
CA LYS A 36 -0.12 -22.68 37.70
C LYS A 36 -1.12 -21.74 37.03
N ARG A 37 -2.24 -21.49 37.70
CA ARG A 37 -3.28 -20.59 37.20
C ARG A 37 -2.82 -19.12 37.16
N ALA A 38 -2.00 -18.70 38.12
CA ALA A 38 -1.59 -17.30 38.28
C ALA A 38 -0.88 -16.70 37.03
N PRO A 39 0.07 -17.38 36.35
CA PRO A 39 0.60 -16.90 35.06
C PRO A 39 -0.45 -16.75 33.97
N ILE A 40 -1.41 -17.68 33.85
CA ILE A 40 -2.51 -17.60 32.86
C ILE A 40 -3.35 -16.36 33.12
N ASP A 41 -3.81 -16.18 34.35
CA ASP A 41 -4.68 -15.07 34.72
C ASP A 41 -3.97 -13.72 34.50
N ARG A 42 -2.67 -13.65 34.81
CA ARG A 42 -1.84 -12.46 34.55
C ARG A 42 -1.70 -12.17 33.06
N ALA A 43 -1.43 -13.18 32.23
CA ALA A 43 -1.30 -13.02 30.79
C ALA A 43 -2.62 -12.58 30.16
N ALA A 44 -3.74 -13.18 30.58
CA ALA A 44 -5.08 -12.81 30.16
C ALA A 44 -5.43 -11.36 30.55
N ALA A 45 -5.08 -10.93 31.76
CA ALA A 45 -5.27 -9.54 32.20
C ALA A 45 -4.49 -8.55 31.33
N ILE A 46 -3.20 -8.83 31.06
CA ILE A 46 -2.39 -8.00 30.15
C ILE A 46 -3.03 -7.90 28.76
N ALA A 47 -3.53 -9.02 28.21
CA ALA A 47 -4.20 -8.99 26.92
C ALA A 47 -5.50 -8.16 26.96
N ALA A 48 -6.29 -8.25 28.02
CA ALA A 48 -7.54 -7.50 28.16
C ALA A 48 -7.33 -5.98 28.33
N GLU A 49 -6.30 -5.57 29.08
CA GLU A 49 -6.04 -4.16 29.39
C GLU A 49 -5.48 -3.35 28.21
N ASN A 50 -4.81 -4.00 27.25
CA ASN A 50 -4.11 -3.33 26.15
C ASN A 50 -4.91 -3.30 24.83
N GLY A 51 -6.20 -3.67 24.87
CA GLY A 51 -7.06 -3.76 23.69
C GLY A 51 -6.85 -5.05 22.89
N PRO A 52 -7.41 -5.15 21.67
CA PRO A 52 -7.33 -6.37 20.88
C PRO A 52 -5.87 -6.69 20.51
N VAL A 53 -5.40 -7.88 20.91
CA VAL A 53 -4.04 -8.38 20.59
C VAL A 53 -3.80 -8.48 19.08
N LEU A 54 -4.87 -8.75 18.32
CA LEU A 54 -4.88 -8.88 16.87
C LEU A 54 -6.10 -8.14 16.30
N CYS A 55 -5.91 -7.45 15.18
CA CYS A 55 -7.00 -6.82 14.44
C CYS A 55 -6.90 -7.22 12.97
N ILE A 56 -7.98 -7.77 12.42
CA ILE A 56 -8.11 -8.04 10.99
C ILE A 56 -9.10 -7.02 10.42
N LYS A 57 -8.62 -6.18 9.50
CA LYS A 57 -9.45 -5.19 8.82
C LYS A 57 -9.86 -5.73 7.44
N PRO A 58 -11.16 -5.74 7.09
CA PRO A 58 -11.57 -6.07 5.73
C PRO A 58 -11.07 -5.00 4.77
N LEU A 59 -10.76 -5.41 3.53
CA LEU A 59 -10.48 -4.46 2.46
C LEU A 59 -11.81 -3.94 1.89
N ARG A 60 -11.93 -2.62 1.73
CA ARG A 60 -13.03 -2.03 0.97
C ARG A 60 -12.82 -2.30 -0.53
N GLN A 61 -13.90 -2.38 -1.28
CA GLN A 61 -13.85 -2.41 -2.74
C GLN A 61 -13.80 -0.96 -3.24
N ALA A 62 -12.69 -0.58 -3.86
CA ALA A 62 -12.48 0.77 -4.37
C ALA A 62 -12.90 0.88 -5.84
N ARG A 63 -13.34 2.08 -6.23
CA ARG A 63 -13.51 2.50 -7.62
C ARG A 63 -12.26 3.26 -8.02
N VAL A 64 -11.31 2.56 -8.62
CA VAL A 64 -9.98 3.07 -8.90
C VAL A 64 -9.95 3.81 -10.23
N GLY A 65 -9.46 5.05 -10.20
CA GLY A 65 -9.08 5.81 -11.38
C GLY A 65 -7.61 5.61 -11.72
N LEU A 66 -7.29 5.26 -12.97
CA LEU A 66 -5.92 5.20 -13.48
C LEU A 66 -5.65 6.42 -14.34
N VAL A 67 -4.58 7.16 -14.01
CA VAL A 67 -4.10 8.29 -14.81
C VAL A 67 -2.69 7.97 -15.30
N ILE A 68 -2.55 7.78 -16.60
CA ILE A 68 -1.27 7.42 -17.23
C ILE A 68 -0.73 8.64 -17.94
N THR A 69 0.39 9.17 -17.46
CA THR A 69 1.03 10.37 -18.02
C THR A 69 2.20 10.00 -18.92
N GLY A 70 2.47 10.85 -19.90
CA GLY A 70 3.59 10.73 -20.82
C GLY A 70 3.17 11.11 -22.23
N ASN A 71 3.88 12.06 -22.84
CA ASN A 71 3.57 12.55 -24.18
C ASN A 71 3.54 11.43 -25.23
N GLU A 72 4.48 10.49 -25.15
CA GLU A 72 4.58 9.37 -26.08
C GLU A 72 3.41 8.40 -25.99
N VAL A 73 2.87 8.13 -24.80
CA VAL A 73 1.69 7.27 -24.62
C VAL A 73 0.44 8.04 -25.05
N TYR A 74 0.32 9.31 -24.66
CA TYR A 74 -0.82 10.16 -24.99
C TYR A 74 -1.01 10.34 -26.50
N HIS A 75 0.08 10.53 -27.25
CA HIS A 75 0.04 10.64 -28.71
C HIS A 75 0.04 9.29 -29.44
N GLY A 76 0.02 8.16 -28.71
CA GLY A 76 0.00 6.82 -29.29
C GLY A 76 1.31 6.42 -30.00
N LEU A 77 2.42 7.08 -29.68
CA LEU A 77 3.75 6.74 -30.18
C LEU A 77 4.27 5.44 -29.57
N ILE A 78 3.86 5.15 -28.32
CA ILE A 78 4.10 3.88 -27.66
C ILE A 78 2.80 3.33 -27.06
N GLN A 79 2.78 2.01 -26.84
CA GLN A 79 1.70 1.36 -26.12
C GLN A 79 1.91 1.48 -24.61
N ASP A 80 0.83 1.78 -23.89
CA ASP A 80 0.82 1.72 -22.44
C ASP A 80 1.11 0.30 -21.92
N ARG A 81 1.90 0.23 -20.83
CA ARG A 81 2.19 -0.99 -20.09
C ARG A 81 1.78 -0.94 -18.63
N PHE A 82 1.37 0.22 -18.10
CA PHE A 82 0.96 0.36 -16.71
C PHE A 82 -0.47 -0.11 -16.48
N SER A 83 -1.40 0.20 -17.39
CA SER A 83 -2.82 -0.14 -17.20
C SER A 83 -3.05 -1.63 -16.92
N PRO A 84 -2.46 -2.59 -17.68
CA PRO A 84 -2.65 -4.01 -17.38
C PRO A 84 -2.10 -4.39 -16.01
N VAL A 85 -0.88 -3.94 -15.68
CA VAL A 85 -0.21 -4.26 -14.40
C VAL A 85 -0.99 -3.71 -13.20
N LEU A 86 -1.47 -2.47 -13.30
CA LEU A 86 -2.24 -1.85 -12.22
C LEU A 86 -3.65 -2.42 -12.11
N THR A 87 -4.29 -2.72 -13.23
CA THR A 87 -5.60 -3.37 -13.26
C THR A 87 -5.55 -4.73 -12.57
N ASP A 88 -4.53 -5.54 -12.84
CA ASP A 88 -4.34 -6.83 -12.19
C ASP A 88 -4.16 -6.67 -10.67
N LYS A 89 -3.34 -5.71 -10.22
CA LYS A 89 -3.13 -5.44 -8.79
C LYS A 89 -4.42 -5.01 -8.10
N VAL A 90 -5.16 -4.06 -8.69
CA VAL A 90 -6.43 -3.54 -8.16
C VAL A 90 -7.49 -4.66 -8.07
N THR A 91 -7.69 -5.41 -9.15
CA THR A 91 -8.72 -6.46 -9.22
C THR A 91 -8.39 -7.66 -8.33
N SER A 92 -7.11 -8.00 -8.17
CA SER A 92 -6.67 -9.06 -7.23
C SER A 92 -7.01 -8.75 -5.77
N LEU A 93 -7.19 -7.47 -5.42
CA LEU A 93 -7.60 -7.00 -4.10
C LEU A 93 -9.12 -6.77 -4.00
N GLY A 94 -9.88 -7.17 -5.02
CA GLY A 94 -11.36 -7.11 -5.05
C GLY A 94 -11.92 -5.72 -5.37
N SER A 95 -11.09 -4.79 -5.86
CA SER A 95 -11.50 -3.46 -6.33
C SER A 95 -11.68 -3.45 -7.85
N GLU A 96 -12.23 -2.38 -8.42
CA GLU A 96 -12.41 -2.22 -9.87
C GLU A 96 -11.66 -1.00 -10.42
N VAL A 97 -11.28 -1.05 -11.70
CA VAL A 97 -10.81 0.13 -12.43
C VAL A 97 -12.01 0.80 -13.09
N ALA A 98 -12.50 1.88 -12.48
CA ALA A 98 -13.69 2.60 -12.90
C ALA A 98 -13.41 3.67 -13.99
N ALA A 99 -12.15 4.11 -14.07
CA ALA A 99 -11.70 5.07 -15.07
C ALA A 99 -10.24 4.78 -15.46
N LEU A 100 -9.94 5.00 -16.73
CA LEU A 100 -8.59 4.98 -17.28
C LEU A 100 -8.51 6.14 -18.27
N ASP A 101 -7.65 7.10 -17.98
CA ASP A 101 -7.43 8.27 -18.82
C ASP A 101 -5.93 8.52 -18.99
N PHE A 102 -5.57 9.07 -20.14
CA PHE A 102 -4.20 9.45 -20.47
C PHE A 102 -4.06 10.97 -20.40
N ALA A 103 -2.91 11.45 -19.95
CA ALA A 103 -2.58 12.87 -19.94
C ALA A 103 -1.19 13.11 -20.54
N PRO A 104 -0.99 14.21 -21.29
CA PRO A 104 0.35 14.63 -21.69
C PRO A 104 1.15 15.10 -20.47
N ASP A 105 2.44 15.37 -20.65
CA ASP A 105 3.29 15.99 -19.62
C ASP A 105 2.99 17.49 -19.49
N ASP A 106 1.75 17.81 -19.13
CA ASP A 106 1.28 19.15 -18.78
C ASP A 106 0.53 19.13 -17.44
N ALA A 107 0.95 19.98 -16.50
CA ALA A 107 0.38 20.00 -15.16
C ALA A 107 -1.11 20.43 -15.12
N ASN A 108 -1.60 21.23 -16.06
CA ASN A 108 -3.02 21.59 -16.14
C ASN A 108 -3.85 20.40 -16.60
N GLU A 109 -3.41 19.72 -17.66
CA GLU A 109 -4.11 18.56 -18.22
C GLU A 109 -4.18 17.43 -17.19
N ILE A 110 -3.07 17.13 -16.51
CA ILE A 110 -3.03 16.13 -15.44
C ILE A 110 -4.00 16.51 -14.31
N ALA A 111 -4.02 17.79 -13.90
CA ALA A 111 -4.94 18.26 -12.86
C ALA A 111 -6.41 18.16 -13.29
N ALA A 112 -6.71 18.46 -14.55
CA ALA A 112 -8.06 18.36 -15.12
C ALA A 112 -8.53 16.89 -15.17
N VAL A 113 -7.68 15.97 -15.60
CA VAL A 113 -7.98 14.53 -15.63
C VAL A 113 -8.23 13.98 -14.21
N ILE A 114 -7.40 14.36 -13.24
CA ILE A 114 -7.61 13.99 -11.83
C ILE A 114 -9.00 14.40 -11.35
N ARG A 115 -9.39 15.67 -11.57
CA ARG A 115 -10.71 16.16 -11.16
C ARG A 115 -11.85 15.48 -11.92
N ALA A 116 -11.68 15.24 -13.22
CA ALA A 116 -12.69 14.52 -14.01
C ALA A 116 -12.91 13.08 -13.49
N GLN A 117 -11.86 12.38 -13.06
CA GLN A 117 -12.00 11.05 -12.45
C GLN A 117 -12.67 11.10 -11.07
N MET A 118 -12.40 12.14 -10.28
CA MET A 118 -13.12 12.39 -9.02
C MET A 118 -14.62 12.62 -9.28
N ASP A 119 -14.98 13.43 -10.27
CA ASP A 119 -16.37 13.70 -10.65
C ASP A 119 -17.10 12.44 -11.15
N ARG A 120 -16.37 11.48 -11.70
CA ARG A 120 -16.88 10.14 -12.10
C ARG A 120 -17.07 9.19 -10.91
N GLY A 121 -16.75 9.63 -9.69
CA GLY A 121 -16.90 8.87 -8.45
C GLY A 121 -15.77 7.89 -8.17
N CYS A 122 -14.56 8.16 -8.67
CA CYS A 122 -13.38 7.40 -8.25
C CYS A 122 -13.03 7.75 -6.80
N ASP A 123 -12.76 6.74 -5.97
CA ASP A 123 -12.48 6.88 -4.54
C ASP A 123 -11.04 6.43 -4.16
N LEU A 124 -10.21 6.24 -5.17
CA LEU A 124 -8.77 6.02 -5.11
C LEU A 124 -8.21 6.30 -6.51
N LEU A 125 -7.14 7.07 -6.63
CA LEU A 125 -6.46 7.29 -7.91
C LEU A 125 -5.04 6.72 -7.89
N LEU A 126 -4.67 6.01 -8.95
CA LEU A 126 -3.29 5.60 -9.20
C LEU A 126 -2.77 6.39 -10.41
N LEU A 127 -1.66 7.10 -10.21
CA LEU A 127 -1.02 7.90 -11.24
C LEU A 127 0.34 7.31 -11.60
N THR A 128 0.66 7.23 -12.88
CA THR A 128 1.93 6.70 -13.37
C THR A 128 2.53 7.63 -14.43
N GLY A 129 3.85 7.55 -14.63
CA GLY A 129 4.58 8.49 -15.48
C GLY A 129 4.88 9.78 -14.71
N GLY A 130 6.00 10.43 -15.04
CA GLY A 130 6.38 11.70 -14.40
C GLY A 130 6.61 11.63 -12.87
N MET A 131 6.96 10.46 -12.33
CA MET A 131 7.17 10.24 -10.89
C MET A 131 8.61 10.43 -10.43
N SER A 132 9.55 10.55 -11.37
CA SER A 132 10.97 10.73 -11.11
C SER A 132 11.27 12.17 -10.65
N VAL A 133 12.53 12.54 -10.65
CA VAL A 133 13.04 13.87 -10.34
C VAL A 133 13.46 14.64 -11.59
N ASP A 134 13.05 14.15 -12.77
CA ASP A 134 13.45 14.75 -14.04
C ASP A 134 12.75 16.12 -14.22
N PRO A 135 13.40 17.10 -14.87
CA PRO A 135 12.82 18.44 -15.02
C PRO A 135 11.47 18.45 -15.74
N ASP A 136 11.26 17.50 -16.64
CA ASP A 136 10.05 17.35 -17.43
C ASP A 136 8.93 16.59 -16.68
N ASP A 137 9.23 16.07 -15.48
CA ASP A 137 8.27 15.33 -14.66
C ASP A 137 7.27 16.28 -13.98
N VAL A 138 6.16 16.53 -14.66
CA VAL A 138 5.11 17.44 -14.16
C VAL A 138 3.96 16.74 -13.46
N THR A 139 3.92 15.41 -13.35
CA THR A 139 2.84 14.67 -12.67
C THR A 139 2.65 15.10 -11.22
N ARG A 140 3.73 15.25 -10.47
CA ARG A 140 3.70 15.76 -9.09
C ARG A 140 3.15 17.19 -9.01
N HIS A 141 3.45 18.01 -10.01
CA HIS A 141 2.91 19.37 -10.12
C HIS A 141 1.42 19.35 -10.46
N GLY A 142 0.97 18.47 -11.37
CA GLY A 142 -0.42 18.27 -11.71
C GLY A 142 -1.26 17.81 -10.51
N ILE A 143 -0.75 16.87 -9.70
CA ILE A 143 -1.40 16.43 -8.45
C ILE A 143 -1.59 17.59 -7.48
N ARG A 144 -0.55 18.40 -7.25
CA ARG A 144 -0.67 19.61 -6.40
C ARG A 144 -1.67 20.60 -6.97
N LYS A 145 -1.64 20.81 -8.28
CA LYS A 145 -2.52 21.75 -8.99
C LYS A 145 -3.98 21.32 -8.98
N ALA A 146 -4.26 20.02 -8.94
CA ALA A 146 -5.60 19.49 -8.71
C ALA A 146 -6.17 19.89 -7.35
N GLY A 147 -5.30 20.26 -6.38
CA GLY A 147 -5.67 20.67 -5.04
C GLY A 147 -5.29 19.65 -3.97
N ALA A 148 -4.48 18.62 -4.32
CA ALA A 148 -4.12 17.58 -3.36
C ALA A 148 -3.26 18.14 -2.21
N VAL A 149 -3.56 17.69 -1.00
CA VAL A 149 -2.90 18.01 0.26
C VAL A 149 -2.15 16.78 0.79
N GLU A 150 -1.50 16.93 1.96
CA GLU A 150 -0.80 15.83 2.64
C GLU A 150 0.18 15.09 1.71
N PHE A 151 1.01 15.88 1.03
CA PHE A 151 1.85 15.43 -0.07
C PHE A 151 3.14 14.77 0.44
N HIS A 152 3.18 13.45 0.47
CA HIS A 152 4.29 12.64 0.95
C HIS A 152 5.00 11.93 -0.21
N TYR A 153 6.11 12.52 -0.67
CA TYR A 153 6.94 11.96 -1.73
C TYR A 153 8.16 11.26 -1.13
N GLY A 154 8.43 10.06 -1.61
CA GLY A 154 9.52 9.22 -1.14
C GLY A 154 9.00 8.08 -0.26
N SER A 155 9.51 6.87 -0.50
CA SER A 155 9.33 5.74 0.41
C SER A 155 10.68 5.12 0.77
N ALA A 156 10.81 4.57 1.98
CA ALA A 156 11.99 3.80 2.38
C ALA A 156 11.91 2.35 1.86
N VAL A 157 11.51 2.18 0.60
CA VAL A 157 11.28 0.88 -0.03
C VAL A 157 11.99 0.80 -1.38
N LEU A 158 12.63 -0.34 -1.63
CA LEU A 158 13.24 -0.67 -2.91
C LEU A 158 12.71 -2.05 -3.34
N PRO A 159 12.05 -2.16 -4.51
CA PRO A 159 11.77 -1.12 -5.51
C PRO A 159 10.57 -0.22 -5.14
N GLY A 160 10.67 1.07 -5.45
CA GLY A 160 9.59 2.03 -5.24
C GLY A 160 9.94 3.32 -4.49
N ALA A 161 11.22 3.69 -4.40
CA ALA A 161 11.63 4.86 -3.62
C ALA A 161 10.94 6.17 -4.02
N MET A 162 10.58 6.35 -5.30
CA MET A 162 9.93 7.56 -5.84
C MET A 162 8.40 7.55 -5.75
N PHE A 163 7.85 6.85 -4.76
CA PHE A 163 6.41 6.74 -4.54
C PHE A 163 5.84 8.00 -3.91
N LEU A 164 4.59 8.30 -4.25
CA LEU A 164 3.86 9.44 -3.71
C LEU A 164 2.56 8.98 -3.08
N VAL A 165 2.26 9.52 -1.90
CA VAL A 165 0.92 9.54 -1.34
C VAL A 165 0.49 10.99 -1.20
N ALA A 166 -0.71 11.31 -1.65
CA ALA A 166 -1.37 12.59 -1.42
C ALA A 166 -2.87 12.36 -1.27
N TYR A 167 -3.61 13.39 -0.87
CA TYR A 167 -5.05 13.29 -0.64
C TYR A 167 -5.77 14.47 -1.30
N LEU A 168 -6.86 14.21 -2.01
CA LEU A 168 -7.74 15.23 -2.59
C LEU A 168 -9.15 15.00 -2.05
N ASP A 169 -9.68 15.96 -1.29
CA ASP A 169 -11.00 15.83 -0.64
C ASP A 169 -11.15 14.53 0.19
N GLY A 170 -10.06 14.08 0.81
CA GLY A 170 -9.98 12.83 1.57
C GLY A 170 -9.77 11.57 0.73
N VAL A 171 -9.81 11.66 -0.61
CA VAL A 171 -9.52 10.54 -1.52
C VAL A 171 -8.01 10.38 -1.70
N PRO A 172 -7.45 9.16 -1.49
CA PRO A 172 -6.03 8.90 -1.69
C PRO A 172 -5.64 8.93 -3.18
N LEU A 173 -4.53 9.62 -3.46
CA LEU A 173 -3.83 9.65 -4.74
C LEU A 173 -2.46 8.99 -4.55
N LEU A 174 -2.20 7.89 -5.27
CA LEU A 174 -0.94 7.16 -5.20
C LEU A 174 -0.16 7.32 -6.50
N GLY A 175 1.01 7.96 -6.42
CA GLY A 175 1.94 8.07 -7.54
C GLY A 175 2.86 6.85 -7.59
N VAL A 176 2.73 6.05 -8.65
CA VAL A 176 3.38 4.75 -8.82
C VAL A 176 4.65 4.90 -9.70
N PRO A 177 5.84 4.57 -9.19
CA PRO A 177 7.07 4.64 -9.95
C PRO A 177 7.14 3.64 -11.11
N ALA A 178 7.95 3.94 -12.11
CA ALA A 178 8.17 3.08 -13.29
C ALA A 178 8.71 1.69 -12.96
N CYS A 179 9.31 1.49 -11.79
CA CYS A 179 9.74 0.16 -11.33
C CYS A 179 8.58 -0.86 -11.27
N ALA A 180 7.32 -0.41 -11.18
CA ALA A 180 6.15 -1.28 -11.24
C ALA A 180 6.03 -2.06 -12.57
N LEU A 181 6.67 -1.60 -13.65
CA LEU A 181 6.73 -2.33 -14.92
C LEU A 181 7.77 -3.46 -14.92
N HIS A 182 8.74 -3.39 -14.02
CA HIS A 182 9.93 -4.25 -14.04
C HIS A 182 10.02 -5.18 -12.84
N HIS A 183 9.35 -4.84 -11.74
CA HIS A 183 9.33 -5.63 -10.52
C HIS A 183 7.91 -6.09 -10.21
N ARG A 184 7.78 -7.39 -9.92
CA ARG A 184 6.49 -8.02 -9.59
C ARG A 184 5.86 -7.40 -8.34
N VAL A 185 6.68 -7.12 -7.34
CA VAL A 185 6.27 -6.56 -6.05
C VAL A 185 7.05 -5.28 -5.78
N THR A 186 6.36 -4.23 -5.39
CA THR A 186 6.89 -2.89 -5.13
C THR A 186 6.28 -2.31 -3.85
N VAL A 187 6.66 -1.09 -3.50
CA VAL A 187 5.98 -0.30 -2.46
C VAL A 187 4.46 -0.23 -2.64
N LEU A 188 3.93 -0.24 -3.88
CA LEU A 188 2.49 -0.22 -4.11
C LEU A 188 1.82 -1.45 -3.48
N ASP A 189 2.46 -2.62 -3.55
CA ASP A 189 1.94 -3.88 -2.98
C ASP A 189 1.95 -3.88 -1.44
N LEU A 190 2.74 -2.99 -0.82
CA LEU A 190 2.78 -2.77 0.62
C LEU A 190 1.73 -1.73 1.07
N VAL A 191 1.53 -0.67 0.26
CA VAL A 191 0.69 0.48 0.63
C VAL A 191 -0.76 0.29 0.21
N LEU A 192 -1.02 -0.22 -0.99
CA LEU A 192 -2.37 -0.34 -1.54
C LEU A 192 -3.32 -1.16 -0.64
N PRO A 193 -2.95 -2.36 -0.13
CA PRO A 193 -3.82 -3.09 0.78
C PRO A 193 -4.14 -2.33 2.07
N ARG A 194 -3.20 -1.53 2.58
CA ARG A 194 -3.39 -0.71 3.79
C ARG A 194 -4.37 0.43 3.54
N VAL A 195 -4.24 1.12 2.42
CA VAL A 195 -5.20 2.15 1.99
C VAL A 195 -6.61 1.55 1.81
N LEU A 196 -6.71 0.36 1.22
CA LEU A 196 -8.00 -0.35 1.07
C LEU A 196 -8.55 -0.85 2.41
N ALA A 197 -7.70 -1.11 3.41
CA ALA A 197 -8.11 -1.40 4.79
C ALA A 197 -8.54 -0.14 5.58
N GLY A 198 -8.56 1.03 4.94
CA GLY A 198 -8.95 2.31 5.54
C GLY A 198 -7.84 2.97 6.37
N GLU A 199 -6.58 2.59 6.16
CA GLU A 199 -5.45 3.25 6.78
C GLU A 199 -5.08 4.55 6.07
N HIS A 200 -4.83 5.62 6.85
CA HIS A 200 -4.30 6.89 6.33
C HIS A 200 -2.77 6.82 6.33
N ILE A 201 -2.16 6.94 5.16
CA ILE A 201 -0.73 6.72 4.95
C ILE A 201 -0.02 8.06 4.88
N GLY A 202 0.63 8.41 5.98
CA GLY A 202 1.43 9.62 6.11
C GLY A 202 2.92 9.38 5.90
N LYS A 203 3.70 10.41 6.21
CA LYS A 203 5.16 10.35 6.22
C LYS A 203 5.71 9.26 7.15
N ALA A 204 5.08 9.06 8.31
CA ALA A 204 5.53 8.08 9.29
C ALA A 204 5.36 6.66 8.74
N GLU A 205 4.19 6.34 8.17
CA GLU A 205 3.87 5.03 7.61
C GLU A 205 4.81 4.67 6.46
N LEU A 206 5.20 5.63 5.62
CA LEU A 206 6.18 5.43 4.56
C LEU A 206 7.61 5.27 5.08
N ALA A 207 7.97 5.96 6.17
CA ALA A 207 9.30 5.87 6.78
C ALA A 207 9.51 4.54 7.52
N PHE A 208 8.49 4.04 8.23
CA PHE A 208 8.57 2.77 8.97
C PHE A 208 8.74 1.55 8.07
N LEU A 209 8.41 1.65 6.78
CA LEU A 209 8.71 0.62 5.79
C LEU A 209 10.23 0.41 5.57
N GLY A 210 11.09 1.32 6.05
CA GLY A 210 12.54 1.19 5.92
C GLY A 210 13.11 -0.07 6.54
N HIS A 211 12.51 -0.56 7.63
CA HIS A 211 12.85 -1.88 8.16
C HIS A 211 12.07 -2.95 7.40
N GLY A 212 12.77 -3.81 6.66
CA GLY A 212 12.14 -4.82 5.79
C GLY A 212 11.77 -4.31 4.39
N GLY A 213 11.94 -3.03 4.08
CA GLY A 213 11.60 -2.42 2.79
C GLY A 213 12.52 -2.76 1.61
N LEU A 214 13.50 -3.66 1.77
CA LEU A 214 14.40 -4.07 0.70
C LEU A 214 13.95 -5.39 0.08
N CYS A 215 13.40 -5.33 -1.14
CA CYS A 215 13.14 -6.51 -1.94
C CYS A 215 14.47 -7.11 -2.39
N ARG A 216 14.54 -8.44 -2.41
CA ARG A 216 15.75 -9.17 -2.81
C ARG A 216 15.72 -9.63 -4.26
N ASP A 217 14.68 -9.26 -5.01
CA ASP A 217 14.45 -9.67 -6.41
C ASP A 217 14.76 -11.15 -6.67
N CYS A 218 14.18 -12.00 -5.83
CA CYS A 218 14.37 -13.44 -5.89
C CYS A 218 13.91 -14.01 -7.23
N ALA A 219 14.62 -15.02 -7.75
CA ALA A 219 14.28 -15.69 -9.01
C ALA A 219 12.84 -16.25 -9.00
N GLU A 220 12.43 -16.84 -7.88
CA GLU A 220 11.03 -17.16 -7.59
C GLU A 220 10.51 -16.20 -6.51
N CYS A 221 9.39 -15.53 -6.81
CA CYS A 221 8.81 -14.58 -5.89
C CYS A 221 7.98 -15.28 -4.82
N LEU A 222 8.42 -15.17 -3.57
CA LEU A 222 7.75 -15.74 -2.39
C LEU A 222 6.96 -14.72 -1.58
N TYR A 223 6.74 -13.51 -2.10
CA TYR A 223 5.90 -12.51 -1.41
C TYR A 223 4.45 -13.01 -1.27
N PRO A 224 3.79 -12.87 -0.10
CA PRO A 224 4.20 -12.13 1.10
C PRO A 224 4.93 -12.96 2.17
N HIS A 225 5.34 -14.19 1.88
CA HIS A 225 6.05 -15.06 2.83
C HIS A 225 7.54 -14.69 3.01
N CYS A 226 8.12 -13.88 2.12
CA CYS A 226 9.49 -13.37 2.22
C CYS A 226 9.61 -12.19 3.24
N PRO A 227 10.82 -11.69 3.60
CA PRO A 227 10.98 -10.59 4.57
C PRO A 227 10.57 -9.19 4.05
N PHE A 228 10.18 -9.07 2.78
CA PHE A 228 9.88 -7.77 2.17
C PHE A 228 8.64 -7.13 2.79
N GLY A 229 8.75 -5.84 3.14
CA GLY A 229 7.69 -5.05 3.75
C GLY A 229 7.40 -5.39 5.22
N LYS A 230 8.20 -6.26 5.83
CA LYS A 230 8.03 -6.68 7.23
C LYS A 230 8.86 -5.79 8.14
N GLY A 231 8.29 -4.63 8.45
CA GLY A 231 8.76 -3.69 9.48
C GLY A 231 8.06 -3.91 10.82
N PHE A 232 8.49 -3.13 11.82
CA PHE A 232 7.88 -3.12 13.15
C PHE A 232 6.48 -2.49 13.12
#